data_AF-A0A934G1R4-F1
#
_entry.id   AF-A0A934G1R4-F1
#
_cell.length_a   1.000
_cell.length_b   1.000
_cell.length_c   1.000
_cell.angle_alpha   90.00
_cell.angle_beta   90.00
_cell.angle_gamma   90.00
#
_symmetry.space_group_name_H-M   'P 1'
#
loop_
_entity.id
_entity.type
_entity.pdbx_description
1 polymer ?
#
loop_
_entity_poly.entity_id
_entity_poly.type
_entity_poly.pdbx_seq_one_letter_code
_entity_poly.pdbx_strand_id
1 'polypeptide(L)'
;MAVYDAAISLPDDYTTVMEGSLIKSATTNGIKTEEWKTDDPSAGLNLVAGRYTVTKKTYKGIEIATYFFEKDDALSRVYINKTKEYLDMYAWLIGPYPFKKFAVVESFLPTGYGMPSFTLLGSAVLRLPFIPGTSLGHEIAHNWWGNSAYPAEKGGNWTEALTTFTADYLYAEKKDEDREFRFLKLLGYKNFAEASPLTLGEFSDATEPISRAIGYNKGAMLFVMLRDEIGADAFSTGLKAFYSEFRFKNASWADIRQAFEKASGQDLGWFFSQWLDKPGGPAVSIEGPVLKWPKGANYLVQFTIRQANPRAITLPVRFETKSGAVSLEIKVSKEVEPVYAELGAEPLAFEIDPDYRVFRILSDAETPASLSSCFGDKDAVIVVPSQKEAADKYEALAELISKDYGAAIATVADAASYDGKTVFILGGPDENPAFELIRERLPKDASIDHATLRLPDGAYDMNGNLFALALKDTLGSRRAVCAFFGSGSKGTVFETGKRLRYFGESGWLVFNGSSSPAKGRFSGQKVLRHEF
;
A
#
# COMPACT_ATOMS: atom_id res chain seq x y z
N MET A 1 -28.24 -7.58 -11.57
CA MET A 1 -28.02 -6.20 -12.04
C MET A 1 -29.31 -5.67 -12.63
N ALA A 2 -29.59 -4.38 -12.46
CA ALA A 2 -30.78 -3.70 -12.97
C ALA A 2 -30.45 -2.26 -13.39
N VAL A 3 -31.34 -1.66 -14.18
CA VAL A 3 -31.40 -0.21 -14.39
C VAL A 3 -32.46 0.38 -13.47
N TYR A 4 -32.29 1.64 -13.08
CA TYR A 4 -33.14 2.29 -12.09
C TYR A 4 -33.66 3.63 -12.61
N ASP A 5 -34.97 3.83 -12.46
CA ASP A 5 -35.62 5.14 -12.52
C ASP A 5 -36.05 5.49 -11.09
N ALA A 6 -35.54 6.59 -10.54
CA ALA A 6 -35.77 6.98 -9.15
C ALA A 6 -36.28 8.41 -9.05
N ALA A 7 -37.31 8.62 -8.23
CA ALA A 7 -37.78 9.95 -7.83
C ALA A 7 -37.51 10.13 -6.33
N ILE A 8 -36.64 11.08 -5.98
CA ILE A 8 -36.26 11.36 -4.60
C ILE A 8 -36.87 12.68 -4.18
N SER A 9 -37.56 12.70 -3.03
CA SER A 9 -38.10 13.91 -2.41
C SER A 9 -37.28 14.28 -1.18
N LEU A 10 -36.84 15.52 -1.11
CA LEU A 10 -35.86 16.03 -0.14
C LEU A 10 -36.18 17.49 0.26
N PRO A 11 -35.63 17.98 1.38
CA PRO A 11 -35.63 19.42 1.68
C PRO A 11 -35.00 20.23 0.52
N ASP A 12 -35.47 21.46 0.31
CA ASP A 12 -35.08 22.27 -0.85
C ASP A 12 -33.60 22.67 -0.90
N ASP A 13 -32.95 22.72 0.27
CA ASP A 13 -31.53 22.98 0.48
C ASP A 13 -30.62 21.74 0.31
N TYR A 14 -31.19 20.55 0.09
CA TYR A 14 -30.44 19.32 -0.19
C TYR A 14 -30.27 19.12 -1.70
N THR A 15 -29.26 18.33 -2.07
CA THR A 15 -29.04 17.82 -3.43
C THR A 15 -28.64 16.35 -3.32
N THR A 16 -29.05 15.53 -4.28
CA THR A 16 -28.69 14.11 -4.32
C THR A 16 -27.56 13.80 -5.31
N VAL A 17 -26.90 12.67 -5.09
CA VAL A 17 -25.98 12.02 -6.02
C VAL A 17 -26.33 10.55 -6.07
N MET A 18 -26.57 10.05 -7.29
CA MET A 18 -26.75 8.63 -7.58
C MET A 18 -25.86 8.22 -8.74
N GLU A 19 -25.81 6.93 -9.07
CA GLU A 19 -25.33 6.54 -10.39
C GLU A 19 -26.24 7.06 -11.51
N GLY A 20 -25.68 7.22 -12.71
CA GLY A 20 -26.42 7.71 -13.88
C GLY A 20 -26.60 9.24 -13.91
N SER A 21 -27.73 9.68 -14.47
CA SER A 21 -27.99 11.08 -14.83
C SER A 21 -29.19 11.65 -14.09
N LEU A 22 -29.04 12.89 -13.60
CA LEU A 22 -30.16 13.68 -13.09
C LEU A 22 -30.97 14.18 -14.30
N ILE A 23 -32.20 13.71 -14.43
CA ILE A 23 -33.10 14.04 -15.54
C ILE A 23 -33.84 15.34 -15.25
N LYS A 24 -34.28 15.52 -14.00
CA LYS A 24 -35.10 16.68 -13.61
C LYS A 24 -34.91 17.00 -12.13
N SER A 25 -34.94 18.29 -11.80
CA SER A 25 -34.99 18.79 -10.43
C SER A 25 -36.03 19.91 -10.36
N ALA A 26 -36.99 19.81 -9.45
CA ALA A 26 -38.02 20.83 -9.26
C ALA A 26 -38.35 21.00 -7.77
N THR A 27 -38.64 22.22 -7.34
CA THR A 27 -39.08 22.51 -5.96
C THR A 27 -40.52 22.97 -5.97
N THR A 28 -41.38 22.29 -5.20
CA THR A 28 -42.79 22.67 -5.01
C THR A 28 -43.12 22.64 -3.53
N ASN A 29 -43.71 23.71 -3.00
CA ASN A 29 -44.09 23.83 -1.58
C ASN A 29 -42.95 23.50 -0.59
N GLY A 30 -41.72 23.93 -0.89
CA GLY A 30 -40.55 23.70 -0.02
C GLY A 30 -39.96 22.29 -0.07
N ILE A 31 -40.48 21.41 -0.93
CA ILE A 31 -39.93 20.07 -1.18
C ILE A 31 -39.29 20.07 -2.56
N LYS A 32 -38.00 19.70 -2.63
CA LYS A 32 -37.32 19.43 -3.90
C LYS A 32 -37.55 17.96 -4.27
N THR A 33 -37.90 17.72 -5.53
CA THR A 33 -37.97 16.39 -6.12
C THR A 33 -36.93 16.30 -7.24
N GLU A 34 -36.05 15.30 -7.15
CA GLU A 34 -35.04 14.99 -8.15
C GLU A 34 -35.34 13.63 -8.80
N GLU A 35 -35.44 13.61 -10.13
CA GLU A 35 -35.66 12.41 -10.94
C GLU A 35 -34.32 11.97 -11.54
N TRP A 36 -33.89 10.75 -11.21
CA TRP A 36 -32.65 10.13 -11.68
C TRP A 36 -32.92 8.91 -12.54
N LYS A 37 -32.02 8.68 -13.49
CA LYS A 37 -32.05 7.52 -14.37
C LYS A 37 -30.66 6.92 -14.59
N THR A 38 -30.56 5.60 -14.49
CA THR A 38 -29.41 4.83 -14.94
C THR A 38 -29.74 4.15 -16.28
N ASP A 39 -28.85 4.31 -17.27
CA ASP A 39 -28.98 3.59 -18.55
C ASP A 39 -28.14 2.31 -18.56
N ASP A 40 -27.18 2.21 -17.64
CA ASP A 40 -26.26 1.09 -17.50
C ASP A 40 -26.68 0.19 -16.32
N PRO A 41 -26.56 -1.14 -16.45
CA PRO A 41 -26.87 -2.06 -15.35
C PRO A 41 -25.96 -1.82 -14.14
N SER A 42 -26.56 -1.70 -12.95
CA SER A 42 -25.85 -1.65 -11.67
C SER A 42 -26.21 -2.86 -10.79
N ALA A 43 -25.29 -3.26 -9.92
CA ALA A 43 -25.50 -4.34 -8.94
C ALA A 43 -26.51 -3.94 -7.85
N GLY A 44 -26.57 -2.66 -7.52
CA GLY A 44 -27.48 -2.08 -6.55
C GLY A 44 -27.66 -0.58 -6.78
N LEU A 45 -28.55 0.04 -6.01
CA LEU A 45 -28.80 1.47 -6.08
C LEU A 45 -28.02 2.21 -4.98
N ASN A 46 -27.11 3.12 -5.35
CA ASN A 46 -26.42 3.99 -4.41
C ASN A 46 -27.03 5.38 -4.45
N LEU A 47 -27.38 5.91 -3.28
CA LEU A 47 -27.96 7.24 -3.11
C LEU A 47 -27.29 7.96 -1.96
N VAL A 48 -26.77 9.16 -2.25
CA VAL A 48 -26.24 10.10 -1.26
C VAL A 48 -27.04 11.39 -1.36
N ALA A 49 -27.41 11.98 -0.23
CA ALA A 49 -28.10 13.26 -0.17
C ALA A 49 -27.48 14.15 0.89
N GLY A 50 -27.28 15.43 0.56
CA GLY A 50 -26.67 16.38 1.47
C GLY A 50 -26.80 17.81 0.99
N ARG A 51 -26.42 18.75 1.86
CA ARG A 51 -26.30 20.18 1.52
C ARG A 51 -24.98 20.38 0.81
N TYR A 52 -25.02 20.35 -0.51
CA TYR A 52 -23.82 20.42 -1.34
C TYR A 52 -23.77 21.70 -2.17
N THR A 53 -22.59 22.31 -2.22
CA THR A 53 -22.18 23.16 -3.32
C THR A 53 -21.66 22.29 -4.46
N VAL A 54 -22.24 22.46 -5.65
CA VAL A 54 -21.94 21.60 -6.81
C VAL A 54 -21.21 22.37 -7.89
N THR A 55 -20.06 21.86 -8.32
CA THR A 55 -19.34 22.36 -9.49
C THR A 55 -19.36 21.29 -10.57
N LYS A 56 -19.82 21.62 -11.79
CA LYS A 56 -19.94 20.69 -12.92
C LYS A 56 -19.12 21.14 -14.13
N LYS A 57 -18.58 20.19 -14.88
CA LYS A 57 -17.95 20.37 -16.20
C LYS A 57 -18.26 19.17 -17.09
N THR A 58 -18.36 19.39 -18.40
CA THR A 58 -18.41 18.29 -19.37
C THR A 58 -17.01 18.06 -19.94
N TYR A 59 -16.61 16.78 -20.04
CA TYR A 59 -15.34 16.37 -20.62
C TYR A 59 -15.55 15.15 -21.52
N LYS A 60 -15.31 15.29 -22.83
CA LYS A 60 -15.48 14.21 -23.83
C LYS A 60 -16.85 13.50 -23.73
N GLY A 61 -17.91 14.26 -23.48
CA GLY A 61 -19.27 13.74 -23.34
C GLY A 61 -19.61 13.17 -21.95
N ILE A 62 -18.67 13.20 -20.99
CA ILE A 62 -18.86 12.75 -19.61
C ILE A 62 -19.07 13.98 -18.71
N GLU A 63 -20.10 13.98 -17.86
CA GLU A 63 -20.25 14.99 -16.80
C GLU A 63 -19.25 14.68 -15.67
N ILE A 64 -18.41 15.65 -15.32
CA ILE A 64 -17.52 15.59 -14.16
C ILE A 64 -18.01 16.60 -13.14
N ALA A 65 -18.18 16.15 -11.89
CA ALA A 65 -18.72 17.00 -10.83
C ALA A 65 -17.97 16.88 -9.50
N THR A 66 -18.05 17.92 -8.68
CA THR A 66 -17.71 17.87 -7.25
C THR A 66 -18.89 18.32 -6.42
N TYR A 67 -19.18 17.60 -5.34
CA TYR A 67 -20.24 17.88 -4.38
C TYR A 67 -19.62 18.09 -3.01
N PHE A 68 -19.40 19.34 -2.62
CA PHE A 68 -18.70 19.69 -1.37
C PHE A 68 -19.65 20.38 -0.39
N PHE A 69 -19.44 20.23 0.91
CA PHE A 69 -20.31 20.85 1.92
C PHE A 69 -20.21 22.38 1.87
N GLU A 70 -19.01 22.89 1.63
CA GLU A 70 -18.75 24.32 1.48
C GLU A 70 -18.18 24.62 0.09
N LYS A 71 -18.39 25.85 -0.38
CA LYS A 71 -17.86 26.29 -1.66
C LYS A 71 -16.34 26.40 -1.61
N ASP A 72 -15.66 25.62 -2.46
CA ASP A 72 -14.21 25.69 -2.64
C ASP A 72 -13.84 25.53 -4.12
N ASP A 73 -13.82 26.66 -4.85
CA ASP A 73 -13.57 26.69 -6.29
C ASP A 73 -12.15 26.20 -6.65
N ALA A 74 -11.18 26.35 -5.74
CA ALA A 74 -9.80 25.91 -5.95
C ALA A 74 -9.71 24.39 -5.86
N LEU A 75 -10.28 23.82 -4.80
CA LEU A 75 -10.33 22.37 -4.58
C LEU A 75 -11.16 21.68 -5.67
N SER A 76 -12.31 22.25 -6.05
CA SER A 76 -13.11 21.74 -7.17
C SER A 76 -12.30 21.67 -8.47
N ARG A 77 -11.49 22.70 -8.76
CA ARG A 77 -10.64 22.72 -9.95
C ARG A 77 -9.57 21.63 -9.93
N VAL A 78 -8.95 21.39 -8.77
CA VAL A 78 -7.96 20.30 -8.60
C VAL A 78 -8.60 18.95 -8.88
N TYR A 79 -9.71 18.64 -8.23
CA TYR A 79 -10.39 17.35 -8.40
C TYR A 79 -10.95 17.15 -9.81
N ILE A 80 -11.58 18.17 -10.39
CA ILE A 80 -12.09 18.08 -11.77
C ILE A 80 -10.95 17.81 -12.76
N ASN A 81 -9.81 18.51 -12.64
CA ASN A 81 -8.69 18.32 -13.56
C ASN A 81 -8.06 16.94 -13.37
N LYS A 82 -7.87 16.48 -12.13
CA LYS A 82 -7.35 15.14 -11.86
C LYS A 82 -8.28 14.04 -12.33
N THR A 83 -9.59 14.18 -12.18
CA THR A 83 -10.55 13.23 -12.76
C THR A 83 -10.38 13.12 -14.27
N LYS A 84 -10.21 14.23 -15.01
CA LYS A 84 -10.00 14.17 -16.46
C LYS A 84 -8.74 13.39 -16.83
N GLU A 85 -7.64 13.64 -16.12
CA GLU A 85 -6.38 12.93 -16.32
C GLU A 85 -6.55 11.41 -16.12
N TYR A 86 -7.22 11.00 -15.03
CA TYR A 86 -7.45 9.58 -14.76
C TYR A 86 -8.42 8.94 -15.76
N LEU A 87 -9.49 9.64 -16.16
CA LEU A 87 -10.42 9.13 -17.18
C LEU A 87 -9.70 8.88 -18.51
N ASP A 88 -8.81 9.77 -18.94
CA ASP A 88 -8.02 9.58 -20.16
C ASP A 88 -7.03 8.42 -20.03
N MET A 89 -6.34 8.35 -18.90
CA MET A 89 -5.34 7.32 -18.65
C MET A 89 -5.97 5.92 -18.61
N TYR A 90 -7.06 5.74 -17.86
CA TYR A 90 -7.77 4.46 -17.80
C TYR A 90 -8.49 4.12 -19.10
N ALA A 91 -8.99 5.13 -19.83
CA ALA A 91 -9.54 4.90 -21.17
C ALA A 91 -8.49 4.33 -22.14
N TRP A 92 -7.25 4.81 -22.07
CA TRP A 92 -6.14 4.29 -22.87
C TRP A 92 -5.63 2.92 -22.38
N LEU A 93 -5.52 2.74 -21.07
CA LEU A 93 -4.99 1.53 -20.43
C LEU A 93 -5.94 0.34 -20.56
N ILE A 94 -7.24 0.57 -20.33
CA ILE A 94 -8.24 -0.49 -20.12
C ILE A 94 -9.30 -0.49 -21.23
N GLY A 95 -9.87 0.68 -21.53
CA GLY A 95 -10.94 0.81 -22.52
C GLY A 95 -11.93 1.91 -22.14
N PRO A 96 -12.93 2.20 -23.00
CA PRO A 96 -13.83 3.35 -22.81
C PRO A 96 -14.48 3.41 -21.42
N TYR A 97 -14.59 4.61 -20.84
CA TYR A 97 -15.25 4.81 -19.55
C TYR A 97 -16.70 4.30 -19.58
N PRO A 98 -17.16 3.55 -18.55
CA PRO A 98 -18.44 2.86 -18.63
C PRO A 98 -19.67 3.75 -18.50
N PHE A 99 -19.56 4.93 -17.88
CA PHE A 99 -20.72 5.74 -17.46
C PHE A 99 -20.77 7.12 -18.12
N LYS A 100 -21.90 7.82 -17.95
CA LYS A 100 -22.11 9.20 -18.45
C LYS A 100 -21.60 10.30 -17.52
N LYS A 101 -21.25 9.96 -16.28
CA LYS A 101 -20.82 10.91 -15.24
C LYS A 101 -19.72 10.31 -14.38
N PHE A 102 -18.83 11.14 -13.83
CA PHE A 102 -18.07 10.84 -12.62
C PHE A 102 -18.16 12.00 -11.62
N ALA A 103 -18.44 11.73 -10.35
CA ALA A 103 -18.46 12.77 -9.32
C ALA A 103 -17.53 12.46 -8.12
N VAL A 104 -16.91 13.50 -7.56
CA VAL A 104 -16.23 13.44 -6.26
C VAL A 104 -17.16 14.06 -5.22
N VAL A 105 -17.57 13.28 -4.23
CA VAL A 105 -18.58 13.66 -3.24
C VAL A 105 -17.94 13.71 -1.86
N GLU A 106 -18.01 14.87 -1.21
CA GLU A 106 -17.56 15.03 0.15
C GLU A 106 -18.49 14.28 1.12
N SER A 107 -17.90 13.56 2.05
CA SER A 107 -18.58 12.78 3.09
C SER A 107 -18.06 13.14 4.47
N PHE A 108 -18.87 12.94 5.50
CA PHE A 108 -18.44 13.07 6.91
C PHE A 108 -17.73 11.80 7.42
N LEU A 109 -17.81 10.68 6.70
CA LEU A 109 -17.11 9.44 7.04
C LEU A 109 -15.61 9.59 6.78
N PRO A 110 -14.72 9.06 7.64
CA PRO A 110 -13.27 9.24 7.52
C PRO A 110 -12.61 8.34 6.46
N THR A 111 -13.32 7.96 5.39
CA THR A 111 -12.90 6.95 4.42
C THR A 111 -13.18 7.36 2.97
N GLY A 112 -12.55 6.66 2.03
CA GLY A 112 -12.85 6.70 0.60
C GLY A 112 -13.69 5.49 0.19
N TYR A 113 -14.65 5.67 -0.72
CA TYR A 113 -15.41 4.57 -1.33
C TYR A 113 -15.72 4.85 -2.80
N GLY A 114 -15.38 3.92 -3.68
CA GLY A 114 -15.61 3.98 -5.12
C GLY A 114 -16.97 3.37 -5.51
N MET A 115 -17.93 4.22 -5.83
CA MET A 115 -19.26 3.82 -6.30
C MET A 115 -19.33 3.85 -7.84
N PRO A 116 -20.33 3.22 -8.47
CA PRO A 116 -20.57 3.39 -9.89
C PRO A 116 -20.77 4.88 -10.21
N SER A 117 -19.91 5.47 -11.05
CA SER A 117 -19.98 6.87 -11.49
C SER A 117 -19.77 7.96 -10.42
N PHE A 118 -19.34 7.64 -9.20
CA PHE A 118 -18.90 8.62 -8.22
C PHE A 118 -18.03 8.03 -7.10
N THR A 119 -17.32 8.85 -6.34
CA THR A 119 -16.61 8.43 -5.13
C THR A 119 -16.99 9.30 -3.95
N LEU A 120 -17.08 8.69 -2.76
CA LEU A 120 -17.20 9.39 -1.49
C LEU A 120 -15.82 9.58 -0.89
N LEU A 121 -15.47 10.79 -0.49
CA LEU A 121 -14.23 11.10 0.22
C LEU A 121 -14.52 11.90 1.49
N GLY A 122 -14.00 11.44 2.62
CA GLY A 122 -14.11 12.14 3.90
C GLY A 122 -13.58 13.58 3.86
N SER A 123 -14.23 14.53 4.51
CA SER A 123 -13.84 15.95 4.53
C SER A 123 -12.36 16.19 4.86
N ALA A 124 -11.83 15.49 5.87
CA ALA A 124 -10.41 15.61 6.22
C ALA A 124 -9.50 15.00 5.16
N VAL A 125 -9.88 13.86 4.59
CA VAL A 125 -9.12 13.14 3.55
C VAL A 125 -9.07 13.97 2.27
N LEU A 126 -10.20 14.50 1.84
CA LEU A 126 -10.35 15.29 0.61
C LEU A 126 -9.38 16.47 0.54
N ARG A 127 -8.99 17.05 1.69
CA ARG A 127 -8.09 18.20 1.80
C ARG A 127 -6.60 17.81 1.94
N LEU A 128 -6.27 16.52 2.01
CA LEU A 128 -4.88 16.08 2.03
C LEU A 128 -4.26 16.20 0.63
N PRO A 129 -3.10 16.87 0.48
CA PRO A 129 -2.56 17.26 -0.84
C PRO A 129 -2.16 16.09 -1.73
N PHE A 130 -1.90 14.91 -1.16
CA PHE A 130 -1.50 13.73 -1.91
C PHE A 130 -2.69 12.93 -2.47
N ILE A 131 -3.91 13.09 -1.93
CA ILE A 131 -5.09 12.29 -2.30
C ILE A 131 -5.45 12.41 -3.79
N PRO A 132 -5.42 13.59 -4.42
CA PRO A 132 -5.66 13.69 -5.87
C PRO A 132 -4.62 12.94 -6.71
N GLY A 133 -3.41 12.72 -6.20
CA GLY A 133 -2.31 12.00 -6.87
C GLY A 133 -2.17 10.52 -6.48
N THR A 134 -3.01 10.02 -5.56
CA THR A 134 -2.98 8.64 -5.07
C THR A 134 -4.39 8.05 -5.07
N SER A 135 -5.11 8.15 -3.95
CA SER A 135 -6.39 7.46 -3.71
C SER A 135 -7.47 7.82 -4.72
N LEU A 136 -7.54 9.07 -5.21
CA LEU A 136 -8.53 9.44 -6.22
C LEU A 136 -8.44 8.57 -7.49
N GLY A 137 -7.22 8.27 -7.94
CA GLY A 137 -7.01 7.41 -9.09
C GLY A 137 -7.56 6.00 -8.83
N HIS A 138 -7.24 5.44 -7.66
CA HIS A 138 -7.73 4.14 -7.20
C HIS A 138 -9.27 4.07 -7.22
N GLU A 139 -9.94 5.06 -6.63
CA GLU A 139 -11.41 5.12 -6.61
C GLU A 139 -12.02 5.27 -8.03
N ILE A 140 -11.33 5.97 -8.93
CA ILE A 140 -11.76 6.09 -10.33
C ILE A 140 -11.58 4.76 -11.07
N ALA A 141 -10.48 4.02 -10.85
CA ALA A 141 -10.26 2.70 -11.45
C ALA A 141 -11.37 1.70 -11.14
N HIS A 142 -12.00 1.79 -9.97
CA HIS A 142 -13.15 0.95 -9.63
C HIS A 142 -14.34 1.09 -10.59
N ASN A 143 -14.42 2.17 -11.38
CA ASN A 143 -15.44 2.29 -12.42
C ASN A 143 -15.29 1.20 -13.48
N TRP A 144 -14.07 0.77 -13.80
CA TRP A 144 -13.80 -0.40 -14.64
C TRP A 144 -13.89 -1.70 -13.84
N TRP A 145 -13.29 -1.72 -12.64
CA TRP A 145 -13.18 -2.92 -11.80
C TRP A 145 -14.11 -2.89 -10.59
N GLY A 146 -15.16 -3.71 -10.60
CA GLY A 146 -16.12 -3.82 -9.50
C GLY A 146 -17.39 -2.99 -9.70
N ASN A 147 -17.33 -1.89 -10.45
CA ASN A 147 -18.53 -1.11 -10.79
C ASN A 147 -19.02 -1.29 -12.23
N SER A 148 -18.27 -1.94 -13.12
CA SER A 148 -18.80 -2.32 -14.44
C SER A 148 -18.42 -3.75 -14.84
N ALA A 149 -17.17 -4.16 -14.74
CA ALA A 149 -16.85 -5.58 -14.68
C ALA A 149 -17.00 -6.02 -13.21
N TYR A 150 -18.06 -6.77 -12.90
CA TYR A 150 -18.40 -7.13 -11.54
C TYR A 150 -17.73 -8.44 -11.13
N PRO A 151 -17.29 -8.62 -9.88
CA PRO A 151 -16.86 -9.93 -9.40
C PRO A 151 -18.04 -10.90 -9.39
N ALA A 152 -17.78 -12.15 -9.75
CA ALA A 152 -18.77 -13.22 -9.60
C ALA A 152 -19.11 -13.44 -8.12
N GLU A 153 -20.34 -13.88 -7.83
CA GLU A 153 -20.81 -14.13 -6.46
C GLU A 153 -19.97 -15.17 -5.70
N LYS A 154 -19.26 -16.04 -6.43
CA LYS A 154 -18.40 -17.09 -5.88
C LYS A 154 -17.02 -17.06 -6.53
N GLY A 155 -16.03 -17.52 -5.78
CA GLY A 155 -14.66 -17.70 -6.27
C GLY A 155 -13.77 -16.47 -6.13
N GLY A 156 -13.98 -15.66 -5.08
CA GLY A 156 -13.06 -14.60 -4.69
C GLY A 156 -13.23 -13.29 -5.45
N ASN A 157 -13.01 -12.19 -4.74
CA ASN A 157 -13.11 -10.84 -5.25
C ASN A 157 -11.76 -10.35 -5.80
N TRP A 158 -11.66 -10.23 -7.11
CA TRP A 158 -10.43 -9.80 -7.78
C TRP A 158 -10.29 -8.28 -7.91
N THR A 159 -11.32 -7.49 -7.54
CA THR A 159 -11.39 -6.06 -7.86
C THR A 159 -10.24 -5.28 -7.24
N GLU A 160 -9.98 -5.48 -5.95
CA GLU A 160 -8.90 -4.77 -5.25
C GLU A 160 -7.52 -5.09 -5.82
N ALA A 161 -7.32 -6.33 -6.27
CA ALA A 161 -6.06 -6.74 -6.89
C ALA A 161 -5.82 -6.00 -8.22
N LEU A 162 -6.81 -5.95 -9.11
CA LEU A 162 -6.70 -5.23 -10.39
C LEU A 162 -6.67 -3.71 -10.21
N THR A 163 -7.46 -3.15 -9.28
CA THR A 163 -7.43 -1.72 -8.97
C THR A 163 -6.07 -1.33 -8.41
N THR A 164 -5.55 -2.06 -7.42
CA THR A 164 -4.22 -1.81 -6.83
C THR A 164 -3.11 -1.92 -7.88
N PHE A 165 -3.21 -2.88 -8.81
CA PHE A 165 -2.25 -2.98 -9.91
C PHE A 165 -2.36 -1.78 -10.86
N THR A 166 -3.55 -1.49 -11.39
CA THR A 166 -3.74 -0.48 -12.44
C THR A 166 -3.64 0.97 -11.95
N ALA A 167 -3.98 1.21 -10.68
CA ALA A 167 -3.92 2.52 -10.06
C ALA A 167 -2.61 2.71 -9.29
N ASP A 168 -2.25 1.81 -8.38
CA ASP A 168 -1.16 2.14 -7.44
C ASP A 168 0.20 1.67 -7.97
N TYR A 169 0.28 0.44 -8.47
CA TYR A 169 1.53 -0.11 -9.00
C TYR A 169 2.01 0.64 -10.25
N LEU A 170 1.13 0.89 -11.22
CA LEU A 170 1.51 1.62 -12.45
C LEU A 170 1.86 3.09 -12.17
N TYR A 171 1.32 3.71 -11.11
CA TYR A 171 1.75 5.06 -10.70
C TYR A 171 3.14 5.04 -10.10
N ALA A 172 3.42 4.05 -9.26
CA ALA A 172 4.75 3.86 -8.70
C ALA A 172 5.76 3.61 -9.83
N GLU A 173 5.43 2.77 -10.82
CA GLU A 173 6.27 2.52 -12.00
C GLU A 173 6.54 3.79 -12.81
N LYS A 174 5.53 4.63 -13.04
CA LYS A 174 5.71 5.92 -13.73
C LYS A 174 6.63 6.90 -12.97
N LYS A 175 6.82 6.70 -11.67
CA LYS A 175 7.66 7.53 -10.80
C LYS A 175 8.99 6.86 -10.43
N ASP A 176 9.30 5.69 -11.00
CA ASP A 176 10.45 4.85 -10.62
C ASP A 176 10.44 4.45 -9.11
N GLU A 177 9.25 4.35 -8.52
CA GLU A 177 8.97 3.97 -7.13
C GLU A 177 8.43 2.51 -7.02
N ASP A 178 8.35 1.77 -8.13
CA ASP A 178 7.73 0.45 -8.20
C ASP A 178 8.44 -0.63 -7.38
N ARG A 179 9.77 -0.53 -7.24
CA ARG A 179 10.53 -1.41 -6.34
C ARG A 179 10.06 -1.27 -4.90
N GLU A 180 9.89 -0.03 -4.44
CA GLU A 180 9.44 0.28 -3.09
C GLU A 180 8.00 -0.17 -2.87
N PHE A 181 7.14 0.03 -3.88
CA PHE A 181 5.78 -0.49 -3.87
C PHE A 181 5.75 -2.00 -3.64
N ARG A 182 6.52 -2.78 -4.42
CA ARG A 182 6.53 -4.24 -4.29
C ARG A 182 7.03 -4.67 -2.92
N PHE A 183 8.10 -4.06 -2.43
CA PHE A 183 8.59 -4.30 -1.08
C PHE A 183 7.50 -4.06 -0.02
N LEU A 184 6.76 -2.96 -0.10
CA LEU A 184 5.64 -2.68 0.82
C LEU A 184 4.54 -3.72 0.74
N LYS A 185 4.24 -4.26 -0.44
CA LYS A 185 3.27 -5.36 -0.57
C LYS A 185 3.77 -6.62 0.13
N LEU A 186 5.04 -7.01 -0.06
CA LEU A 186 5.61 -8.16 0.63
C LEU A 186 5.64 -7.96 2.15
N LEU A 187 6.06 -6.78 2.61
CA LEU A 187 6.11 -6.42 4.03
C LEU A 187 4.72 -6.40 4.66
N GLY A 188 3.75 -5.78 4.01
CA GLY A 188 2.36 -5.74 4.48
C GLY A 188 1.73 -7.13 4.51
N TYR A 189 2.02 -7.99 3.54
CA TYR A 189 1.59 -9.39 3.59
C TYR A 189 2.20 -10.12 4.78
N LYS A 190 3.52 -9.99 4.99
CA LYS A 190 4.20 -10.62 6.11
C LYS A 190 3.61 -10.19 7.45
N ASN A 191 3.48 -8.89 7.67
CA ASN A 191 3.03 -8.33 8.94
C ASN A 191 1.60 -8.71 9.33
N PHE A 192 0.71 -8.91 8.36
CA PHE A 192 -0.72 -9.11 8.64
C PHE A 192 -1.27 -10.48 8.24
N ALA A 193 -0.66 -11.18 7.28
CA ALA A 193 -1.24 -12.36 6.66
C ALA A 193 -0.29 -13.57 6.53
N GLU A 194 0.95 -13.50 7.03
CA GLU A 194 1.92 -14.61 6.94
C GLU A 194 1.34 -15.95 7.44
N ALA A 195 0.69 -15.92 8.60
CA ALA A 195 0.08 -17.09 9.24
C ALA A 195 -1.40 -17.31 8.88
N SER A 196 -1.96 -16.50 7.96
CA SER A 196 -3.37 -16.58 7.60
C SER A 196 -3.65 -17.81 6.72
N PRO A 197 -4.72 -18.58 7.00
CA PRO A 197 -5.17 -19.65 6.11
C PRO A 197 -5.94 -19.12 4.90
N LEU A 198 -6.34 -17.84 4.89
CA LEU A 198 -7.16 -17.24 3.83
C LEU A 198 -6.38 -17.22 2.51
N THR A 199 -6.99 -17.77 1.46
CA THR A 199 -6.43 -17.76 0.12
C THR A 199 -6.93 -16.55 -0.69
N LEU A 200 -6.23 -16.21 -1.78
CA LEU A 200 -6.67 -15.11 -2.63
C LEU A 200 -7.93 -15.48 -3.44
N GLY A 201 -8.13 -16.76 -3.76
CA GLY A 201 -9.36 -17.27 -4.36
C GLY A 201 -10.58 -17.23 -3.43
N GLU A 202 -10.38 -17.07 -2.11
CA GLU A 202 -11.45 -16.96 -1.11
C GLU A 202 -11.66 -15.54 -0.58
N PHE A 203 -10.77 -14.59 -0.93
CA PHE A 203 -10.88 -13.20 -0.49
C PHE A 203 -12.23 -12.61 -0.91
N SER A 204 -13.00 -12.04 0.02
CA SER A 204 -14.32 -11.45 -0.25
C SER A 204 -14.27 -9.92 -0.25
N ASP A 205 -13.68 -9.36 0.80
CA ASP A 205 -13.68 -7.94 1.10
C ASP A 205 -12.43 -7.57 1.91
N ALA A 206 -12.21 -6.26 1.99
CA ALA A 206 -11.04 -5.65 2.60
C ALA A 206 -11.37 -4.96 3.93
N THR A 207 -12.31 -5.50 4.71
CA THR A 207 -12.72 -4.88 5.98
C THR A 207 -11.66 -5.01 7.06
N GLU A 208 -10.97 -6.15 7.13
CA GLU A 208 -9.96 -6.47 8.15
C GLU A 208 -8.52 -6.31 7.63
N PRO A 209 -7.53 -6.02 8.51
CA PRO A 209 -6.12 -5.91 8.11
C PRO A 209 -5.60 -7.15 7.38
N ILE A 210 -6.01 -8.35 7.82
CA ILE A 210 -5.61 -9.62 7.22
C ILE A 210 -6.14 -9.73 5.79
N SER A 211 -7.44 -9.47 5.58
CA SER A 211 -8.05 -9.59 4.26
C SER A 211 -7.54 -8.52 3.29
N ARG A 212 -7.28 -7.30 3.77
CA ARG A 212 -6.56 -6.26 3.01
C ARG A 212 -5.22 -6.74 2.50
N ALA A 213 -4.42 -7.38 3.35
CA ALA A 213 -3.13 -7.90 2.95
C ALA A 213 -3.24 -9.02 1.90
N ILE A 214 -4.29 -9.84 1.93
CA ILE A 214 -4.56 -10.81 0.85
C ILE A 214 -4.92 -10.09 -0.46
N GLY A 215 -5.99 -9.27 -0.45
CA GLY A 215 -6.54 -8.67 -1.67
C GLY A 215 -5.63 -7.63 -2.32
N TYR A 216 -5.07 -6.70 -1.54
CA TYR A 216 -4.24 -5.61 -2.07
C TYR A 216 -2.79 -6.04 -2.26
N ASN A 217 -2.21 -6.78 -1.32
CA ASN A 217 -0.77 -7.05 -1.38
C ASN A 217 -0.46 -8.28 -2.23
N LYS A 218 -0.98 -9.46 -1.86
CA LYS A 218 -0.79 -10.67 -2.67
C LYS A 218 -1.47 -10.55 -4.04
N GLY A 219 -2.67 -9.96 -4.09
CA GLY A 219 -3.40 -9.73 -5.34
C GLY A 219 -2.65 -8.82 -6.32
N ALA A 220 -2.12 -7.67 -5.89
CA ALA A 220 -1.35 -6.81 -6.79
C ALA A 220 -0.06 -7.51 -7.28
N MET A 221 0.65 -8.21 -6.39
CA MET A 221 1.85 -8.97 -6.76
C MET A 221 1.56 -10.10 -7.74
N LEU A 222 0.38 -10.75 -7.67
CA LEU A 222 -0.06 -11.72 -8.68
C LEU A 222 -0.06 -11.09 -10.07
N PHE A 223 -0.63 -9.89 -10.23
CA PHE A 223 -0.66 -9.21 -11.53
C PHE A 223 0.71 -8.69 -11.99
N VAL A 224 1.59 -8.27 -11.07
CA VAL A 224 2.99 -7.97 -11.40
C VAL A 224 3.68 -9.21 -11.97
N MET A 225 3.63 -10.34 -11.26
CA MET A 225 4.25 -11.58 -11.72
C MET A 225 3.60 -12.12 -13.01
N LEU A 226 2.29 -11.95 -13.18
CA LEU A 226 1.60 -12.34 -14.39
C LEU A 226 2.10 -11.56 -15.60
N ARG A 227 2.28 -10.23 -15.46
CA ARG A 227 2.85 -9.38 -16.52
C ARG A 227 4.27 -9.81 -16.87
N ASP A 228 5.05 -10.25 -15.90
CA ASP A 228 6.43 -10.73 -16.10
C ASP A 228 6.46 -12.07 -16.84
N GLU A 229 5.54 -12.98 -16.50
CA GLU A 229 5.44 -14.30 -17.13
C GLU A 229 5.00 -14.23 -18.60
N ILE A 230 4.01 -13.39 -18.91
CA ILE A 230 3.41 -13.35 -20.26
C ILE A 230 3.93 -12.20 -21.13
N GLY A 231 4.66 -11.25 -20.54
CA GLY A 231 5.12 -10.03 -21.18
C GLY A 231 4.07 -8.91 -21.21
N ALA A 232 4.56 -7.66 -21.30
CA ALA A 232 3.74 -6.46 -21.19
C ALA A 232 2.67 -6.34 -22.30
N ASP A 233 2.97 -6.73 -23.53
CA ASP A 233 2.06 -6.62 -24.68
C ASP A 233 0.87 -7.58 -24.56
N ALA A 234 1.14 -8.85 -24.22
CA ALA A 234 0.10 -9.85 -23.98
C ALA A 234 -0.73 -9.47 -22.75
N PHE A 235 -0.10 -8.94 -21.70
CA PHE A 235 -0.81 -8.44 -20.53
C PHE A 235 -1.75 -7.29 -20.88
N SER A 236 -1.29 -6.27 -21.61
CA SER A 236 -2.14 -5.14 -22.04
C SER A 236 -3.31 -5.62 -22.90
N THR A 237 -3.04 -6.56 -23.81
CA THR A 237 -4.06 -7.16 -24.68
C THR A 237 -5.11 -7.93 -23.86
N GLY A 238 -4.67 -8.76 -22.91
CA GLY A 238 -5.54 -9.54 -22.02
C GLY A 238 -6.41 -8.65 -21.14
N LEU A 239 -5.84 -7.59 -20.55
CA LEU A 239 -6.56 -6.64 -19.70
C LEU A 239 -7.70 -5.94 -20.47
N LYS A 240 -7.41 -5.46 -21.69
CA LYS A 240 -8.40 -4.80 -22.56
C LYS A 240 -9.48 -5.77 -23.03
N ALA A 241 -9.09 -6.98 -23.41
CA ALA A 241 -10.02 -8.02 -23.83
C ALA A 241 -10.96 -8.43 -22.69
N PHE A 242 -10.42 -8.62 -21.49
CA PHE A 242 -11.21 -8.93 -20.29
C PHE A 242 -12.26 -7.84 -20.02
N TYR A 243 -11.86 -6.57 -19.97
CA TYR A 243 -12.79 -5.48 -19.75
C TYR A 243 -13.87 -5.40 -20.84
N SER A 244 -13.47 -5.50 -22.11
CA SER A 244 -14.41 -5.44 -23.23
C SER A 244 -15.45 -6.56 -23.17
N GLU A 245 -15.08 -7.76 -22.75
CA GLU A 245 -15.98 -8.90 -22.68
C GLU A 245 -16.92 -8.82 -21.46
N PHE A 246 -16.41 -8.36 -20.32
CA PHE A 246 -17.12 -8.42 -19.03
C PHE A 246 -17.71 -7.08 -18.56
N ARG A 247 -17.64 -6.02 -19.37
CA ARG A 247 -18.34 -4.77 -19.07
C ARG A 247 -19.85 -5.03 -18.88
N PHE A 248 -20.35 -4.68 -17.70
CA PHE A 248 -21.70 -4.93 -17.20
C PHE A 248 -22.07 -6.42 -17.09
N LYS A 249 -21.08 -7.28 -16.81
CA LYS A 249 -21.24 -8.71 -16.52
C LYS A 249 -20.47 -9.09 -15.25
N ASN A 250 -20.84 -10.23 -14.68
CA ASN A 250 -20.08 -10.87 -13.62
C ASN A 250 -18.92 -11.67 -14.22
N ALA A 251 -17.74 -11.59 -13.60
CA ALA A 251 -16.52 -12.28 -14.00
C ALA A 251 -15.83 -12.93 -12.80
N SER A 252 -15.28 -14.12 -13.03
CA SER A 252 -14.49 -14.87 -12.05
C SER A 252 -12.99 -14.76 -12.32
N TRP A 253 -12.17 -15.24 -11.39
CA TRP A 253 -10.74 -15.45 -11.65
C TRP A 253 -10.46 -16.37 -12.85
N ALA A 254 -11.35 -17.34 -13.14
CA ALA A 254 -11.20 -18.22 -14.29
C ALA A 254 -11.41 -17.47 -15.61
N ASP A 255 -12.26 -16.45 -15.63
CA ASP A 255 -12.48 -15.59 -16.80
C ASP A 255 -11.28 -14.66 -17.03
N ILE A 256 -10.72 -14.11 -15.96
CA ILE A 256 -9.46 -13.34 -15.99
C ILE A 256 -8.35 -14.20 -16.58
N ARG A 257 -8.15 -15.41 -16.03
CA ARG A 257 -7.15 -16.36 -16.53
C ARG A 257 -7.32 -16.61 -18.04
N GLN A 258 -8.53 -16.95 -18.48
CA GLN A 258 -8.81 -17.23 -19.90
C GLN A 258 -8.50 -16.03 -20.81
N ALA A 259 -8.77 -14.80 -20.37
CA ALA A 259 -8.44 -13.61 -21.13
C ALA A 259 -6.91 -13.45 -21.33
N PHE A 260 -6.11 -13.71 -20.30
CA PHE A 260 -4.65 -13.66 -20.38
C PHE A 260 -4.04 -14.86 -21.12
N GLU A 261 -4.61 -16.07 -20.98
CA GLU A 261 -4.20 -17.26 -21.76
C GLU A 261 -4.43 -17.01 -23.26
N LYS A 262 -5.61 -16.47 -23.62
CA LYS A 262 -5.92 -16.13 -25.01
C LYS A 262 -4.99 -15.05 -25.58
N ALA A 263 -4.61 -14.06 -24.78
CA ALA A 263 -3.74 -12.98 -25.21
C ALA A 263 -2.26 -13.40 -25.34
N SER A 264 -1.81 -14.32 -24.49
CA SER A 264 -0.42 -14.77 -24.43
C SER A 264 -0.13 -16.04 -25.25
N GLY A 265 -1.17 -16.85 -25.51
CA GLY A 265 -1.01 -18.19 -26.08
C GLY A 265 -0.41 -19.22 -25.11
N GLN A 266 -0.28 -18.88 -23.82
CA GLN A 266 0.29 -19.74 -22.78
C GLN A 266 -0.81 -20.38 -21.93
N ASP A 267 -0.56 -21.59 -21.40
CA ASP A 267 -1.39 -22.19 -20.34
C ASP A 267 -0.97 -21.62 -18.99
N LEU A 268 -1.91 -20.96 -18.30
CA LEU A 268 -1.69 -20.27 -17.04
C LEU A 268 -2.39 -20.97 -15.87
N GLY A 269 -2.96 -22.17 -16.08
CA GLY A 269 -3.60 -22.95 -15.04
C GLY A 269 -2.69 -23.19 -13.82
N TRP A 270 -1.43 -23.56 -14.07
CA TRP A 270 -0.43 -23.76 -13.02
C TRP A 270 -0.14 -22.48 -12.23
N PHE A 271 -0.07 -21.34 -12.92
CA PHE A 271 0.25 -20.04 -12.34
C PHE A 271 -0.89 -19.59 -11.41
N PHE A 272 -2.12 -19.55 -11.92
CA PHE A 272 -3.27 -19.11 -11.14
C PHE A 272 -3.54 -20.06 -9.98
N SER A 273 -3.46 -21.38 -10.18
CA SER A 273 -3.76 -22.32 -9.09
C SER A 273 -2.85 -22.14 -7.89
N GLN A 274 -1.54 -21.95 -8.10
CA GLN A 274 -0.66 -21.77 -6.95
C GLN A 274 -0.89 -20.44 -6.23
N TRP A 275 -1.19 -19.36 -6.94
CA TRP A 275 -1.32 -18.04 -6.33
C TRP A 275 -2.71 -17.76 -5.76
N LEU A 276 -3.76 -18.36 -6.35
CA LEU A 276 -5.13 -18.22 -5.87
C LEU A 276 -5.47 -19.23 -4.78
N ASP A 277 -5.13 -20.50 -4.97
CA ASP A 277 -5.76 -21.60 -4.22
C ASP A 277 -4.99 -22.02 -2.97
N LYS A 278 -3.74 -21.57 -2.79
CA LYS A 278 -2.98 -21.90 -1.57
C LYS A 278 -2.53 -20.68 -0.78
N PRO A 279 -2.63 -20.72 0.55
CA PRO A 279 -2.27 -19.60 1.42
C PRO A 279 -0.76 -19.39 1.45
N GLY A 280 -0.34 -18.27 2.05
CA GLY A 280 1.07 -17.92 2.19
C GLY A 280 1.78 -17.71 0.85
N GLY A 281 3.10 -17.85 0.90
CA GLY A 281 4.03 -17.79 -0.23
C GLY A 281 5.33 -18.54 0.10
N PRO A 282 6.24 -18.69 -0.87
CA PRO A 282 7.52 -19.33 -0.62
C PRO A 282 8.40 -18.42 0.25
N ALA A 283 9.09 -18.97 1.24
CA ALA A 283 10.20 -18.28 1.90
C ALA A 283 11.50 -18.78 1.28
N VAL A 284 12.26 -17.87 0.66
CA VAL A 284 13.46 -18.19 -0.12
C VAL A 284 14.70 -17.94 0.73
N SER A 285 15.65 -18.87 0.72
CA SER A 285 16.97 -18.70 1.34
C SER A 285 18.07 -19.33 0.48
N ILE A 286 19.31 -18.90 0.72
CA ILE A 286 20.52 -19.52 0.17
C ILE A 286 21.03 -20.52 1.21
N GLU A 287 21.24 -21.78 0.81
CA GLU A 287 21.77 -22.83 1.68
C GLU A 287 23.09 -23.41 1.16
N GLY A 288 23.91 -23.88 2.10
CA GLY A 288 25.16 -24.55 1.81
C GLY A 288 26.25 -23.63 1.28
N PRO A 289 27.37 -24.20 0.78
CA PRO A 289 28.45 -23.41 0.22
C PRO A 289 28.03 -22.78 -1.11
N VAL A 290 28.35 -21.50 -1.26
CA VAL A 290 28.37 -20.85 -2.58
C VAL A 290 29.77 -21.01 -3.14
N LEU A 291 29.86 -21.52 -4.37
CA LEU A 291 31.11 -21.85 -5.02
C LEU A 291 31.22 -21.10 -6.36
N LYS A 292 32.42 -20.61 -6.68
CA LYS A 292 32.76 -20.11 -8.02
C LYS A 292 34.06 -20.74 -8.51
N TRP A 293 34.15 -21.04 -9.80
CA TRP A 293 35.40 -21.50 -10.41
C TRP A 293 35.49 -21.13 -11.90
N PRO A 294 36.70 -20.95 -12.46
CA PRO A 294 36.88 -20.76 -13.89
C PRO A 294 36.42 -22.00 -14.70
N LYS A 295 35.81 -21.76 -15.85
CA LYS A 295 35.38 -22.76 -16.84
C LYS A 295 35.72 -22.25 -18.24
N GLY A 296 36.94 -22.52 -18.69
CA GLY A 296 37.46 -21.96 -19.95
C GLY A 296 37.63 -20.44 -19.83
N ALA A 297 37.03 -19.68 -20.76
CA ALA A 297 36.99 -18.22 -20.69
C ALA A 297 35.88 -17.67 -19.76
N ASN A 298 34.98 -18.54 -19.28
CA ASN A 298 33.84 -18.19 -18.45
C ASN A 298 34.10 -18.56 -16.98
N TYR A 299 33.13 -18.23 -16.11
CA TYR A 299 33.07 -18.64 -14.72
C TYR A 299 31.77 -19.39 -14.47
N LEU A 300 31.85 -20.47 -13.69
CA LEU A 300 30.67 -21.19 -13.21
C LEU A 300 30.46 -20.85 -11.74
N VAL A 301 29.23 -20.48 -11.40
CA VAL A 301 28.76 -20.27 -10.03
C VAL A 301 27.78 -21.38 -9.69
N GLN A 302 27.92 -21.93 -8.48
CA GLN A 302 26.97 -22.86 -7.89
C GLN A 302 26.52 -22.35 -6.52
N PHE A 303 25.21 -22.39 -6.29
CA PHE A 303 24.60 -22.18 -4.98
C PHE A 303 23.32 -23.01 -4.88
N THR A 304 22.78 -23.17 -3.66
CA THR A 304 21.52 -23.90 -3.47
C THR A 304 20.45 -22.94 -2.99
N ILE A 305 19.30 -22.97 -3.65
CA ILE A 305 18.11 -22.26 -3.20
C ILE A 305 17.26 -23.24 -2.38
N ARG A 306 16.88 -22.82 -1.16
CA ARG A 306 15.81 -23.47 -0.40
C ARG A 306 14.53 -22.63 -0.47
N GLN A 307 13.41 -23.31 -0.65
CA GLN A 307 12.07 -22.75 -0.53
C GLN A 307 11.32 -23.46 0.61
N ALA A 308 10.96 -22.75 1.67
CA ALA A 308 9.86 -23.20 2.52
C ALA A 308 8.54 -22.94 1.78
N ASN A 309 7.59 -23.87 1.81
CA ASN A 309 6.36 -23.84 1.01
C ASN A 309 6.61 -23.68 -0.51
N PRO A 310 7.20 -24.71 -1.16
CA PRO A 310 7.70 -24.59 -2.54
C PRO A 310 6.63 -24.18 -3.55
N ARG A 311 7.01 -23.25 -4.42
CA ARG A 311 6.22 -22.74 -5.54
C ARG A 311 7.04 -22.82 -6.81
N ALA A 312 6.38 -22.92 -7.95
CA ALA A 312 7.05 -22.73 -9.23
C ALA A 312 7.22 -21.22 -9.44
N ILE A 313 8.44 -20.72 -9.29
CA ILE A 313 8.79 -19.30 -9.38
C ILE A 313 9.99 -19.09 -10.31
N THR A 314 10.00 -17.94 -10.96
CA THR A 314 11.16 -17.44 -11.72
C THR A 314 11.80 -16.35 -10.88
N LEU A 315 13.02 -16.59 -10.39
CA LEU A 315 13.77 -15.67 -9.56
C LEU A 315 14.76 -14.85 -10.41
N PRO A 316 14.64 -13.52 -10.43
CA PRO A 316 15.66 -12.68 -11.05
C PRO A 316 16.91 -12.68 -10.16
N VAL A 317 18.05 -13.09 -10.69
CA VAL A 317 19.33 -13.10 -9.99
C VAL A 317 20.28 -12.15 -10.68
N ARG A 318 20.69 -11.09 -9.96
CA ARG A 318 21.64 -10.10 -10.45
C ARG A 318 23.03 -10.42 -9.94
N PHE A 319 23.91 -10.80 -10.85
CA PHE A 319 25.34 -10.99 -10.61
C PHE A 319 26.09 -9.67 -10.83
N GLU A 320 26.96 -9.31 -9.90
CA GLU A 320 27.99 -8.29 -10.10
C GLU A 320 29.26 -8.99 -10.55
N THR A 321 29.77 -8.63 -11.73
CA THR A 321 31.00 -9.23 -12.28
C THR A 321 32.06 -8.16 -12.51
N LYS A 322 33.32 -8.57 -12.71
CA LYS A 322 34.42 -7.66 -13.09
C LYS A 322 34.14 -6.85 -14.37
N SER A 323 33.19 -7.27 -15.21
CA SER A 323 32.84 -6.60 -16.47
C SER A 323 31.50 -5.87 -16.42
N GLY A 324 30.83 -5.82 -15.26
CA GLY A 324 29.51 -5.20 -15.08
C GLY A 324 28.46 -6.15 -14.51
N ALA A 325 27.25 -5.63 -14.31
CA ALA A 325 26.13 -6.43 -13.79
C ALA A 325 25.48 -7.27 -14.90
N VAL A 326 25.09 -8.50 -14.55
CA VAL A 326 24.36 -9.43 -15.42
C VAL A 326 23.16 -9.98 -14.65
N SER A 327 21.96 -9.90 -15.23
CA SER A 327 20.75 -10.47 -14.64
C SER A 327 20.38 -11.77 -15.36
N LEU A 328 20.07 -12.81 -14.59
CA LEU A 328 19.60 -14.10 -15.08
C LEU A 328 18.25 -14.43 -14.42
N GLU A 329 17.32 -14.98 -15.19
CA GLU A 329 16.06 -15.51 -14.67
C GLU A 329 16.22 -16.99 -14.36
N ILE A 330 16.06 -17.36 -13.09
CA ILE A 330 16.30 -18.72 -12.60
C ILE A 330 14.99 -19.34 -12.14
N LYS A 331 14.53 -20.38 -12.86
CA LYS A 331 13.32 -21.12 -12.51
C LYS A 331 13.63 -22.12 -11.41
N VAL A 332 12.89 -22.06 -10.31
CA VAL A 332 12.94 -23.05 -9.22
C VAL A 332 11.54 -23.49 -8.83
N SER A 333 11.42 -24.74 -8.39
CA SER A 333 10.12 -25.34 -8.06
C SER A 333 10.16 -26.26 -6.85
N LYS A 334 11.35 -26.73 -6.45
CA LYS A 334 11.53 -27.68 -5.36
C LYS A 334 11.86 -26.98 -4.05
N GLU A 335 11.71 -27.74 -2.95
CA GLU A 335 12.10 -27.30 -1.62
C GLU A 335 13.60 -27.00 -1.53
N VAL A 336 14.44 -27.78 -2.18
CA VAL A 336 15.89 -27.57 -2.26
C VAL A 336 16.31 -27.82 -3.70
N GLU A 337 16.93 -26.83 -4.33
CA GLU A 337 17.30 -26.89 -5.74
C GLU A 337 18.69 -26.26 -5.97
N PRO A 338 19.68 -27.04 -6.47
CA PRO A 338 20.97 -26.48 -6.83
C PRO A 338 20.84 -25.65 -8.11
N VAL A 339 21.46 -24.48 -8.11
CA VAL A 339 21.48 -23.52 -9.20
C VAL A 339 22.89 -23.43 -9.75
N TYR A 340 23.00 -23.40 -11.07
CA TYR A 340 24.26 -23.22 -11.79
C TYR A 340 24.12 -22.03 -12.75
N ALA A 341 25.03 -21.06 -12.64
CA ALA A 341 25.07 -19.89 -13.51
C ALA A 341 26.43 -19.79 -14.20
N GLU A 342 26.43 -19.72 -15.53
CA GLU A 342 27.64 -19.50 -16.32
C GLU A 342 27.74 -18.02 -16.71
N LEU A 343 28.87 -17.40 -16.38
CA LEU A 343 29.10 -15.96 -16.51
C LEU A 343 30.34 -15.70 -17.37
N GLY A 344 30.28 -14.70 -18.24
CA GLY A 344 31.41 -14.34 -19.12
C GLY A 344 32.55 -13.59 -18.44
N ALA A 345 32.42 -13.29 -17.15
CA ALA A 345 33.42 -12.58 -16.35
C ALA A 345 33.38 -13.06 -14.90
N GLU A 346 34.45 -12.79 -14.15
CA GLU A 346 34.55 -13.23 -12.76
C GLU A 346 33.43 -12.61 -11.91
N PRO A 347 32.62 -13.43 -11.21
CA PRO A 347 31.62 -12.94 -10.28
C PRO A 347 32.27 -12.44 -8.98
N LEU A 348 31.80 -11.27 -8.55
CA LEU A 348 32.18 -10.60 -7.31
C LEU A 348 31.09 -10.77 -6.24
N ALA A 349 29.82 -10.68 -6.65
CA ALA A 349 28.67 -10.89 -5.79
C ALA A 349 27.45 -11.34 -6.61
N PHE A 350 26.40 -11.79 -5.94
CA PHE A 350 25.06 -11.86 -6.53
C PHE A 350 23.97 -11.53 -5.52
N GLU A 351 22.83 -11.09 -6.02
CA GLU A 351 21.61 -10.80 -5.25
C GLU A 351 20.41 -11.48 -5.92
N ILE A 352 19.64 -12.26 -5.17
CA ILE A 352 18.40 -12.88 -5.63
C ILE A 352 17.24 -11.93 -5.35
N ASP A 353 16.40 -11.73 -6.35
CA ASP A 353 15.22 -10.87 -6.33
C ASP A 353 15.49 -9.45 -5.81
N PRO A 354 16.51 -8.74 -6.35
CA PRO A 354 16.96 -7.44 -5.83
C PRO A 354 15.87 -6.37 -5.88
N ASP A 355 14.88 -6.54 -6.77
CA ASP A 355 13.81 -5.58 -7.02
C ASP A 355 12.44 -6.07 -6.53
N TYR A 356 12.39 -7.14 -5.74
CA TYR A 356 11.17 -7.70 -5.14
C TYR A 356 10.09 -8.03 -6.17
N ARG A 357 10.46 -8.59 -7.33
CA ARG A 357 9.55 -8.96 -8.43
C ARG A 357 8.70 -10.16 -8.09
N VAL A 358 9.17 -11.02 -7.18
CA VAL A 358 8.49 -12.27 -6.83
C VAL A 358 7.70 -12.12 -5.53
N PHE A 359 6.45 -12.58 -5.52
CA PHE A 359 5.71 -12.73 -4.28
C PHE A 359 6.34 -13.84 -3.43
N ARG A 360 7.01 -13.44 -2.35
CA ARG A 360 7.66 -14.32 -1.38
C ARG A 360 7.49 -13.78 0.03
N ILE A 361 7.62 -14.64 1.03
CA ILE A 361 7.67 -14.22 2.42
C ILE A 361 9.06 -13.65 2.70
N LEU A 362 9.12 -12.38 3.10
CA LEU A 362 10.36 -11.75 3.54
C LEU A 362 10.89 -12.46 4.78
N SER A 363 12.20 -12.64 4.88
CA SER A 363 12.80 -13.05 6.14
C SER A 363 12.70 -11.93 7.18
N ASP A 364 12.79 -12.25 8.46
CA ASP A 364 12.78 -11.24 9.52
C ASP A 364 13.97 -10.26 9.41
N ALA A 365 15.08 -10.69 8.80
CA ALA A 365 16.25 -9.85 8.59
C ALA A 365 16.08 -8.86 7.41
N GLU A 366 15.19 -9.15 6.45
CA GLU A 366 14.80 -8.22 5.38
C GLU A 366 13.75 -7.21 5.83
N THR A 367 13.02 -7.46 6.92
CA THR A 367 12.01 -6.54 7.44
C THR A 367 12.61 -5.53 8.42
N PRO A 368 12.76 -4.24 8.03
CA PRO A 368 13.05 -3.21 9.00
C PRO A 368 11.84 -3.01 9.93
N ALA A 369 12.09 -2.56 11.15
CA ALA A 369 10.99 -2.12 12.02
C ALA A 369 10.25 -0.93 11.39
N SER A 370 8.95 -0.84 11.66
CA SER A 370 8.10 0.26 11.23
C SER A 370 7.25 0.76 12.40
N LEU A 371 6.68 1.95 12.30
CA LEU A 371 5.78 2.46 13.34
C LEU A 371 4.60 1.52 13.63
N SER A 372 4.04 0.86 12.61
CA SER A 372 3.00 -0.16 12.79
C SER A 372 3.48 -1.35 13.61
N SER A 373 4.74 -1.78 13.46
CA SER A 373 5.32 -2.83 14.30
C SER A 373 5.39 -2.40 15.77
N CYS A 374 5.54 -1.09 16.03
CA CYS A 374 5.55 -0.55 17.38
C CYS A 374 4.16 -0.52 18.03
N PHE A 375 3.15 -0.11 17.27
CA PHE A 375 1.78 0.02 17.78
C PHE A 375 1.02 -1.31 17.78
N GLY A 376 1.41 -2.26 16.93
CA GLY A 376 0.71 -3.54 16.76
C GLY A 376 1.04 -4.59 17.82
N ASP A 377 2.07 -4.36 18.63
CA ASP A 377 2.46 -5.26 19.71
C ASP A 377 1.58 -5.04 20.95
N LYS A 378 0.74 -6.03 21.27
CA LYS A 378 -0.16 -6.00 22.44
C LYS A 378 0.58 -5.99 23.78
N ASP A 379 1.85 -6.41 23.78
CA ASP A 379 2.70 -6.40 24.97
C ASP A 379 3.58 -5.14 25.03
N ALA A 380 3.35 -4.15 24.14
CA ALA A 380 4.17 -2.95 24.08
C ALA A 380 4.14 -2.12 25.38
N VAL A 381 5.26 -1.47 25.66
CA VAL A 381 5.43 -0.57 26.80
C VAL A 381 5.78 0.83 26.32
N ILE A 382 5.00 1.83 26.73
CA ILE A 382 5.27 3.25 26.50
C ILE A 382 6.12 3.76 27.66
N VAL A 383 7.34 4.21 27.37
CA VAL A 383 8.27 4.75 28.36
C VAL A 383 8.24 6.27 28.29
N VAL A 384 7.65 6.90 29.29
CA VAL A 384 7.58 8.37 29.42
C VAL A 384 8.79 8.93 30.18
N PRO A 385 9.14 10.22 29.99
CA PRO A 385 10.19 10.88 30.77
C PRO A 385 9.94 10.78 32.28
N SER A 386 11.01 10.68 33.07
CA SER A 386 10.91 10.68 34.54
C SER A 386 10.83 12.10 35.13
N GLN A 387 11.35 13.11 34.43
CA GLN A 387 11.26 14.50 34.85
C GLN A 387 9.85 15.06 34.58
N LYS A 388 9.24 15.70 35.57
CA LYS A 388 7.84 16.16 35.52
C LYS A 388 7.54 17.05 34.31
N GLU A 389 8.35 18.06 34.05
CA GLU A 389 8.12 18.99 32.93
C GLU A 389 8.16 18.29 31.57
N ALA A 390 9.10 17.36 31.39
CA ALA A 390 9.18 16.54 30.18
C ALA A 390 8.03 15.52 30.11
N ALA A 391 7.62 14.92 31.24
CA ALA A 391 6.50 13.97 31.28
C ALA A 391 5.18 14.65 30.89
N ASP A 392 4.91 15.83 31.47
CA ASP A 392 3.70 16.63 31.22
C ASP A 392 3.51 16.95 29.73
N LYS A 393 4.61 17.08 28.97
CA LYS A 393 4.62 17.32 27.52
C LYS A 393 4.08 16.13 26.70
N TYR A 394 4.31 14.90 27.14
CA TYR A 394 3.96 13.68 26.40
C TYR A 394 2.79 12.88 26.98
N GLU A 395 2.35 13.18 28.20
CA GLU A 395 1.30 12.47 28.95
C GLU A 395 0.04 12.18 28.13
N ALA A 396 -0.58 13.20 27.54
CA ALA A 396 -1.81 13.04 26.76
C ALA A 396 -1.63 12.14 25.52
N LEU A 397 -0.43 12.14 24.92
CA LEU A 397 -0.11 11.26 23.80
C LEU A 397 0.10 9.83 24.30
N ALA A 398 0.77 9.63 25.44
CA ALA A 398 0.96 8.32 26.05
C ALA A 398 -0.39 7.67 26.40
N GLU A 399 -1.30 8.42 27.01
CA GLU A 399 -2.66 7.97 27.32
C GLU A 399 -3.44 7.59 26.05
N LEU A 400 -3.32 8.39 24.99
CA LEU A 400 -3.97 8.10 23.72
C LEU A 400 -3.44 6.79 23.11
N ILE A 401 -2.11 6.62 23.03
CA ILE A 401 -1.51 5.40 22.48
C ILE A 401 -1.87 4.18 23.35
N SER A 402 -1.85 4.34 24.68
CA SER A 402 -2.25 3.28 25.61
C SER A 402 -3.71 2.86 25.41
N LYS A 403 -4.61 3.84 25.26
CA LYS A 403 -6.04 3.58 25.00
C LYS A 403 -6.28 2.93 23.64
N ASP A 404 -5.62 3.42 22.59
CA ASP A 404 -5.87 2.99 21.21
C ASP A 404 -5.24 1.61 20.93
N TYR A 405 -4.13 1.27 21.60
CA TYR A 405 -3.32 0.08 21.28
C TYR A 405 -3.10 -0.89 22.46
N GLY A 406 -3.55 -0.56 23.67
CA GLY A 406 -3.44 -1.42 24.86
C GLY A 406 -2.05 -1.46 25.48
N ALA A 407 -1.13 -0.58 25.05
CA ALA A 407 0.24 -0.54 25.55
C ALA A 407 0.30 -0.03 27.00
N ALA A 408 1.13 -0.66 27.83
CA ALA A 408 1.30 -0.24 29.23
C ALA A 408 2.17 1.01 29.33
N ILE A 409 1.76 1.99 30.14
CA ILE A 409 2.58 3.18 30.41
C ILE A 409 3.52 2.87 31.59
N ALA A 410 4.81 3.12 31.41
CA ALA A 410 5.83 2.96 32.43
C ALA A 410 6.72 4.21 32.52
N THR A 411 7.15 4.53 33.74
CA THR A 411 8.28 5.42 33.99
C THR A 411 9.55 4.57 34.11
N VAL A 412 10.70 5.09 33.67
CA VAL A 412 11.98 4.34 33.65
C VAL A 412 12.31 3.77 35.04
N ALA A 413 12.64 2.47 35.14
CA ALA A 413 13.28 1.89 36.33
C ALA A 413 14.21 0.68 36.06
N ASP A 414 13.90 -0.28 35.18
CA ASP A 414 14.81 -1.44 34.94
C ASP A 414 14.70 -2.04 33.53
N ALA A 415 15.85 -2.31 32.90
CA ALA A 415 15.98 -2.82 31.51
C ALA A 415 15.35 -4.21 31.28
N ALA A 416 15.20 -5.01 32.34
CA ALA A 416 14.59 -6.35 32.31
C ALA A 416 13.07 -6.34 32.16
N SER A 417 12.40 -5.19 32.43
CA SER A 417 10.94 -5.05 32.29
C SER A 417 10.45 -5.03 30.82
N TYR A 418 11.40 -4.94 29.89
CA TYR A 418 11.18 -4.75 28.46
C TYR A 418 11.43 -6.01 27.62
N ASP A 419 11.93 -7.08 28.22
CA ASP A 419 12.33 -8.30 27.50
C ASP A 419 11.16 -8.94 26.75
N GLY A 420 11.38 -9.30 25.48
CA GLY A 420 10.37 -9.89 24.62
C GLY A 420 9.25 -8.94 24.17
N LYS A 421 9.29 -7.65 24.53
CA LYS A 421 8.26 -6.64 24.24
C LYS A 421 8.76 -5.58 23.27
N THR A 422 7.84 -4.82 22.69
CA THR A 422 8.16 -3.57 22.00
C THR A 422 8.23 -2.40 22.98
N VAL A 423 9.23 -1.53 22.82
CA VAL A 423 9.41 -0.35 23.67
C VAL A 423 9.15 0.91 22.86
N PHE A 424 8.22 1.75 23.31
CA PHE A 424 7.90 3.04 22.70
C PHE A 424 8.33 4.18 23.62
N ILE A 425 9.40 4.87 23.27
CA ILE A 425 10.02 5.91 24.08
C ILE A 425 9.43 7.27 23.71
N LEU A 426 8.94 8.01 24.69
CA LEU A 426 8.51 9.40 24.53
C LEU A 426 9.56 10.31 25.16
N GLY A 427 9.99 11.33 24.43
CA GLY A 427 11.05 12.23 24.86
C GLY A 427 12.41 11.95 24.22
N GLY A 428 13.17 13.02 23.99
CA GLY A 428 14.49 12.98 23.36
C GLY A 428 15.64 12.62 24.31
N PRO A 429 16.89 12.68 23.82
CA PRO A 429 18.09 12.31 24.58
C PRO A 429 18.21 13.00 25.94
N ASP A 430 17.80 14.27 26.03
CA ASP A 430 17.90 15.09 27.23
C ASP A 430 16.65 15.00 28.13
N GLU A 431 15.57 14.37 27.64
CA GLU A 431 14.28 14.25 28.33
C GLU A 431 14.07 12.86 28.94
N ASN A 432 14.51 11.79 28.25
CA ASN A 432 14.22 10.42 28.64
C ASN A 432 15.49 9.53 28.60
N PRO A 433 15.98 9.02 29.76
CA PRO A 433 17.15 8.13 29.80
C PRO A 433 17.01 6.85 28.97
N ALA A 434 15.79 6.36 28.75
CA ALA A 434 15.56 5.18 27.90
C ALA A 434 15.91 5.43 26.43
N PHE A 435 16.08 6.70 26.02
CA PHE A 435 16.49 7.07 24.67
C PHE A 435 17.84 6.47 24.25
N GLU A 436 18.71 6.10 25.19
CA GLU A 436 19.94 5.36 24.87
C GLU A 436 19.68 4.07 24.08
N LEU A 437 18.52 3.42 24.30
CA LEU A 437 18.13 2.25 23.50
C LEU A 437 18.03 2.57 22.01
N ILE A 438 17.61 3.79 21.64
CA ILE A 438 17.58 4.25 20.24
C ILE A 438 19.00 4.44 19.72
N ARG A 439 19.86 5.15 20.47
CA ARG A 439 21.23 5.46 20.06
C ARG A 439 22.05 4.20 19.74
N GLU A 440 21.93 3.18 20.58
CA GLU A 440 22.62 1.89 20.39
C GLU A 440 22.17 1.13 19.14
N ARG A 441 20.97 1.43 18.61
CA ARG A 441 20.31 0.67 17.54
C ARG A 441 20.21 1.42 16.23
N LEU A 442 20.75 2.64 16.16
CA LEU A 442 20.77 3.39 14.90
C LEU A 442 21.61 2.63 13.86
N PRO A 443 21.10 2.47 12.63
CA PRO A 443 21.86 1.86 11.55
C PRO A 443 23.01 2.77 11.09
N LYS A 444 23.92 2.22 10.29
CA LYS A 444 25.14 2.93 9.84
C LYS A 444 24.88 4.22 9.06
N ASP A 445 23.71 4.33 8.43
CA ASP A 445 23.25 5.48 7.65
C ASP A 445 22.46 6.50 8.49
N ALA A 446 22.42 6.34 9.82
CA ALA A 446 21.78 7.26 10.74
C ALA A 446 22.67 7.59 11.95
N SER A 447 22.58 8.82 12.44
CA SER A 447 23.30 9.25 13.64
C SER A 447 22.56 10.39 14.33
N ILE A 448 22.65 10.48 15.65
CA ILE A 448 22.03 11.56 16.41
C ILE A 448 23.02 12.19 17.38
N ASP A 449 23.09 13.51 17.37
CA ASP A 449 23.75 14.33 18.39
C ASP A 449 22.75 15.34 19.00
N HIS A 450 23.21 16.24 19.87
CA HIS A 450 22.31 17.21 20.53
C HIS A 450 21.68 18.23 19.59
N ALA A 451 22.29 18.49 18.42
CA ALA A 451 21.83 19.51 17.48
C ALA A 451 21.24 18.92 16.21
N THR A 452 21.70 17.73 15.80
CA THR A 452 21.40 17.17 14.47
C THR A 452 21.00 15.71 14.55
N LEU A 453 19.93 15.36 13.82
CA LEU A 453 19.60 13.99 13.45
C LEU A 453 19.94 13.78 11.97
N ARG A 454 20.85 12.84 11.67
CA ARG A 454 21.13 12.37 10.31
C ARG A 454 20.32 11.11 10.03
N LEU A 455 19.61 11.13 8.92
CA LEU A 455 18.80 10.05 8.38
C LEU A 455 19.26 9.77 6.93
N PRO A 456 18.80 8.67 6.31
CA PRO A 456 19.25 8.28 4.98
C PRO A 456 19.05 9.35 3.88
N ASP A 457 18.09 10.25 4.04
CA ASP A 457 17.79 11.31 3.08
C ASP A 457 18.44 12.67 3.40
N GLY A 458 19.04 12.83 4.58
CA GLY A 458 19.68 14.09 4.95
C GLY A 458 19.87 14.32 6.44
N ALA A 459 20.29 15.53 6.77
CA ALA A 459 20.48 16.00 8.14
C ALA A 459 19.37 17.00 8.53
N TYR A 460 18.86 16.85 9.74
CA TYR A 460 17.77 17.67 10.29
C TYR A 460 18.17 18.30 11.61
N ASP A 461 17.83 19.57 11.79
CA ASP A 461 18.00 20.26 13.07
C ASP A 461 17.05 19.67 14.12
N MET A 462 17.54 19.40 15.33
CA MET A 462 16.71 18.95 16.44
C MET A 462 15.72 20.04 16.91
N ASN A 463 16.06 21.31 16.68
CA ASN A 463 15.22 22.46 16.98
C ASN A 463 14.20 22.72 15.85
N GLY A 464 12.96 23.02 16.23
CA GLY A 464 11.84 23.25 15.32
C GLY A 464 11.22 21.98 14.73
N ASN A 465 11.78 20.79 15.00
CA ASN A 465 11.32 19.53 14.43
C ASN A 465 10.88 18.52 15.49
N LEU A 466 9.88 17.70 15.13
CA LEU A 466 9.49 16.50 15.85
C LEU A 466 9.80 15.27 15.00
N PHE A 467 10.25 14.21 15.65
CA PHE A 467 10.78 13.01 15.02
C PHE A 467 10.06 11.78 15.54
N ALA A 468 9.86 10.80 14.66
CA ALA A 468 9.48 9.45 15.07
C ALA A 468 10.44 8.44 14.44
N LEU A 469 10.97 7.50 15.22
CA LEU A 469 11.88 6.45 14.76
C LEU A 469 11.33 5.08 15.16
N ALA A 470 11.51 4.08 14.31
CA ALA A 470 11.21 2.68 14.58
C ALA A 470 12.43 1.83 14.18
N LEU A 471 13.00 1.14 15.15
CA LEU A 471 14.23 0.35 15.02
C LEU A 471 13.97 -1.08 15.46
N LYS A 472 14.58 -2.04 14.76
CA LYS A 472 14.57 -3.44 15.21
C LYS A 472 15.52 -3.57 16.39
N ASP A 473 15.17 -4.35 17.42
CA ASP A 473 16.14 -4.64 18.48
C ASP A 473 17.12 -5.71 17.98
N THR A 474 18.31 -5.28 17.55
CA THR A 474 19.39 -6.18 17.10
C THR A 474 20.35 -6.56 18.22
N LEU A 475 20.18 -5.99 19.43
CA LEU A 475 21.12 -6.11 20.54
C LEU A 475 20.52 -6.79 21.78
N GLY A 476 19.22 -7.09 21.77
CA GLY A 476 18.49 -7.69 22.90
C GLY A 476 17.39 -8.64 22.47
N SER A 477 16.57 -9.05 23.42
CA SER A 477 15.43 -9.97 23.23
C SER A 477 14.13 -9.26 22.81
N ARG A 478 14.15 -7.94 22.60
CA ARG A 478 12.95 -7.12 22.33
C ARG A 478 12.50 -7.26 20.89
N ARG A 479 11.22 -6.95 20.62
CA ARG A 479 10.66 -7.04 19.26
C ARG A 479 11.04 -5.81 18.42
N ALA A 480 10.84 -4.61 18.96
CA ALA A 480 11.24 -3.34 18.36
C ALA A 480 11.48 -2.26 19.43
N VAL A 481 12.24 -1.23 19.07
CA VAL A 481 12.46 -0.02 19.88
C VAL A 481 12.10 1.19 19.04
N CYS A 482 11.16 1.99 19.52
CA CYS A 482 10.60 3.12 18.79
C CYS A 482 10.67 4.36 19.66
N ALA A 483 10.72 5.54 19.04
CA ALA A 483 10.73 6.79 19.76
C ALA A 483 9.90 7.87 19.07
N PHE A 484 9.29 8.75 19.85
CA PHE A 484 8.75 10.02 19.39
C PHE A 484 9.27 11.15 20.29
N PHE A 485 9.95 12.11 19.68
CA PHE A 485 10.73 13.13 20.39
C PHE A 485 10.93 14.38 19.56
N GLY A 486 11.47 15.43 20.17
CA GLY A 486 11.88 16.66 19.50
C GLY A 486 11.36 17.89 20.22
N SER A 487 11.45 19.04 19.55
CA SER A 487 11.13 20.33 20.14
C SER A 487 9.70 20.76 19.79
N GLY A 488 8.96 21.26 20.79
CA GLY A 488 7.57 21.67 20.62
C GLY A 488 6.80 21.77 21.93
N SER A 489 5.71 22.53 21.93
CA SER A 489 4.79 22.64 23.06
C SER A 489 3.97 21.35 23.25
N LYS A 490 3.39 21.14 24.44
CA LYS A 490 2.46 20.03 24.74
C LYS A 490 1.39 19.85 23.65
N GLY A 491 0.79 20.96 23.20
CA GLY A 491 -0.21 20.94 22.12
C GLY A 491 0.36 20.49 20.77
N THR A 492 1.55 20.98 20.41
CA THR A 492 2.21 20.60 19.14
C THR A 492 2.59 19.12 19.11
N VAL A 493 3.14 18.62 20.23
CA VAL A 493 3.50 17.22 20.42
C VAL A 493 2.26 16.32 20.30
N PHE A 494 1.17 16.69 20.96
CA PHE A 494 -0.08 15.91 20.91
C PHE A 494 -0.70 15.89 19.51
N GLU A 495 -0.87 17.05 18.86
CA GLU A 495 -1.45 17.14 17.52
C GLU A 495 -0.61 16.41 16.47
N THR A 496 0.71 16.50 16.58
CA THR A 496 1.63 15.78 15.69
C THR A 496 1.63 14.28 15.96
N GLY A 497 1.69 13.88 17.23
CA GLY A 497 1.68 12.48 17.65
C GLY A 497 0.44 11.71 17.18
N LYS A 498 -0.75 12.35 17.18
CA LYS A 498 -1.98 11.76 16.62
C LYS A 498 -1.85 11.34 15.15
N ARG A 499 -0.95 11.98 14.40
CA ARG A 499 -0.76 11.72 12.97
C ARG A 499 0.10 10.49 12.69
N LEU A 500 0.85 9.98 13.68
CA LEU A 500 1.77 8.84 13.51
C LEU A 500 1.06 7.61 12.91
N ARG A 501 -0.20 7.37 13.28
CA ARG A 501 -1.02 6.25 12.78
C ARG A 501 -1.24 6.26 11.26
N TYR A 502 -1.10 7.42 10.60
CA TYR A 502 -1.23 7.52 9.15
C TYR A 502 0.05 7.15 8.41
N PHE A 503 1.15 6.88 9.14
CA PHE A 503 2.48 6.65 8.59
C PHE A 503 3.09 5.32 9.06
N GLY A 504 2.24 4.34 9.37
CA GLY A 504 2.63 3.06 9.99
C GLY A 504 3.74 2.26 9.27
N GLU A 505 3.89 2.45 7.96
CA GLU A 505 4.94 1.79 7.16
C GLU A 505 6.32 2.45 7.26
N SER A 506 6.41 3.62 7.90
CA SER A 506 7.65 4.39 8.00
C SER A 506 8.54 3.85 9.13
N GLY A 507 9.85 3.79 8.87
CA GLY A 507 10.88 3.54 9.88
C GLY A 507 11.37 4.83 10.54
N TRP A 508 11.22 5.97 9.86
CA TRP A 508 11.48 7.29 10.42
C TRP A 508 10.55 8.35 9.84
N LEU A 509 10.28 9.41 10.62
CA LEU A 509 9.48 10.57 10.26
C LEU A 509 10.12 11.86 10.79
N VAL A 510 10.01 12.93 10.01
CA VAL A 510 10.37 14.29 10.40
C VAL A 510 9.22 15.23 10.13
N PHE A 511 8.68 15.81 11.20
CA PHE A 511 7.66 16.85 11.16
C PHE A 511 8.33 18.22 11.32
N ASN A 512 8.41 18.97 10.22
CA ASN A 512 9.11 20.25 10.12
C ASN A 512 8.17 21.45 9.89
N GLY A 513 6.93 21.35 10.37
CA GLY A 513 5.89 22.37 10.18
C GLY A 513 5.25 22.38 8.78
N SER A 514 5.74 21.57 7.82
CA SER A 514 5.07 21.40 6.53
C SER A 514 3.81 20.52 6.62
N SER A 515 2.97 20.58 5.59
CA SER A 515 1.72 19.79 5.53
C SER A 515 1.97 18.28 5.43
N SER A 516 3.11 17.85 4.87
CA SER A 516 3.47 16.44 4.73
C SER A 516 4.88 16.19 5.31
N PRO A 517 5.04 15.32 6.32
CA PRO A 517 6.34 15.07 6.93
C PRO A 517 7.32 14.41 5.94
N ALA A 518 8.62 14.66 6.12
CA ALA A 518 9.62 13.81 5.51
C ALA A 518 9.55 12.43 6.16
N LYS A 519 9.74 11.37 5.37
CA LYS A 519 9.54 9.99 5.81
C LYS A 519 10.39 9.02 5.02
N GLY A 520 10.72 7.90 5.64
CA GLY A 520 11.36 6.78 4.96
C GLY A 520 11.55 5.59 5.87
N ARG A 521 12.40 4.66 5.43
CA ARG A 521 12.77 3.46 6.19
C ARG A 521 14.29 3.37 6.29
N PHE A 522 14.74 2.71 7.34
CA PHE A 522 16.13 2.29 7.45
C PHE A 522 16.39 1.09 6.53
N SER A 523 17.62 0.95 6.04
CA SER A 523 17.98 -0.19 5.19
C SER A 523 17.86 -1.51 5.97
N GLY A 524 17.07 -2.46 5.45
CA GLY A 524 17.07 -3.85 5.92
C GLY A 524 18.34 -4.61 5.49
N GLN A 525 18.58 -5.80 6.05
CA GLN A 525 19.67 -6.64 5.57
C GLN A 525 19.33 -7.26 4.22
N LYS A 526 20.29 -7.26 3.29
CA LYS A 526 20.19 -7.99 2.02
C LYS A 526 20.51 -9.47 2.24
N VAL A 527 19.58 -10.23 2.81
CA VAL A 527 19.81 -11.64 3.18
C VAL A 527 19.98 -12.58 1.98
N LEU A 528 19.46 -12.16 0.82
CA LEU A 528 19.55 -12.89 -0.44
C LEU A 528 20.72 -12.41 -1.30
N ARG A 529 21.76 -11.85 -0.66
CA ARG A 529 23.00 -11.42 -1.30
C ARG A 529 24.19 -12.24 -0.80
N HIS A 530 25.09 -12.57 -1.71
CA HIS A 530 26.36 -13.21 -1.39
C HIS A 530 27.53 -12.46 -2.05
N GLU A 531 28.62 -12.28 -1.32
CA GLU A 531 29.90 -11.70 -1.75
C GLU A 531 30.95 -12.82 -1.80
N PHE A 532 31.70 -12.93 -2.90
CA PHE A 532 32.64 -14.03 -3.18
C PHE A 532 34.08 -13.83 -2.70
#